data_AF-A0A3A0A2G8-F1
#
_entry.id   AF-A0A3A0A2G8-F1
#
_cell.length_a   1.000
_cell.length_b   1.000
_cell.length_c   1.000
_cell.angle_alpha   90.00
_cell.angle_beta   90.00
_cell.angle_gamma   90.00
#
_symmetry.space_group_name_H-M   'P 1'
#
loop_
_entity.id
_entity.type
_entity.pdbx_description
1 polymer ?
#
loop_
_entity_poly.entity_id
_entity_poly.type
_entity_poly.pdbx_seq_one_letter_code
_entity_poly.pdbx_strand_id
1 'polypeptide(L)'
;MDPLGQPGRLRDIDIDGAEITRLGDGHRERREIAEDEWEDVVDTAARALAQCPDPSGPPARATGLALGKVQSGKTMSYTALIALAADNGYRATVVLAGTKNPLRQQTYNRLSHDLQAGRGHLIAFDNPLPHDADVIR
;
A
#
# COMPACT_ATOMS: atom_id res chain seq x y z
N MET A 1 -32.58 0.74 -2.66
CA MET A 1 -31.10 0.73 -2.66
C MET A 1 -30.66 1.77 -3.65
N ASP A 2 -29.94 2.79 -3.20
CA ASP A 2 -29.29 3.76 -4.08
C ASP A 2 -28.05 3.09 -4.69
N PRO A 3 -27.92 2.96 -6.02
CA PRO A 3 -26.77 2.35 -6.67
C PRO A 3 -25.50 3.23 -6.63
N LEU A 4 -25.60 4.47 -6.14
CA LEU A 4 -24.51 5.45 -6.11
C LEU A 4 -24.42 6.11 -4.73
N GLY A 5 -24.23 5.27 -3.70
CA GLY A 5 -24.13 5.66 -2.30
C GLY A 5 -23.57 7.07 -2.11
N GLN A 6 -24.39 7.92 -1.47
CA GLN A 6 -24.03 9.27 -1.04
C GLN A 6 -22.58 9.32 -0.57
N PRO A 7 -21.80 10.37 -0.87
CA PRO A 7 -20.41 10.46 -0.43
C PRO A 7 -20.38 10.39 1.09
N GLY A 8 -20.15 9.18 1.59
CA GLY A 8 -19.94 8.92 3.00
C GLY A 8 -18.78 9.81 3.40
N ARG A 9 -18.93 10.51 4.52
CA ARG A 9 -17.84 11.25 5.15
C ARG A 9 -16.60 10.35 5.09
N LEU A 10 -15.59 10.76 4.31
CA LEU A 10 -14.36 9.98 4.18
C LEU A 10 -13.86 9.73 5.59
N ARG A 11 -13.49 8.48 5.88
CA ARG A 11 -12.95 8.12 7.19
C ARG A 11 -11.73 8.99 7.47
N ASP A 12 -11.60 9.47 8.70
CA ASP A 12 -10.36 10.12 9.15
C ASP A 12 -9.25 9.07 9.15
N ILE A 13 -8.28 9.27 8.26
CA ILE A 13 -7.07 8.45 8.14
C ILE A 13 -5.98 9.15 8.94
N ASP A 14 -5.32 8.40 9.83
CA ASP A 14 -4.12 8.87 10.49
C ASP A 14 -2.99 8.94 9.45
N ILE A 15 -2.53 10.15 9.16
CA ILE A 15 -1.46 10.45 8.20
C ILE A 15 -0.12 10.80 8.89
N ASP A 16 -0.10 10.82 10.22
CA ASP A 16 1.08 11.15 11.04
C ASP A 16 1.59 9.90 11.79
N GLY A 17 1.21 8.72 11.30
CA GLY A 17 1.57 7.42 11.86
C GLY A 17 3.06 7.08 11.75
N ALA A 18 3.50 6.14 12.57
CA ALA A 18 4.92 5.81 12.72
C ALA A 18 5.53 5.23 11.43
N GLU A 19 4.76 4.49 10.62
CA GLU A 19 5.25 3.90 9.38
C GLU A 19 5.32 4.95 8.26
N ILE A 20 4.30 5.80 8.11
CA ILE A 20 4.29 6.84 7.07
C ILE A 20 5.33 7.93 7.33
N THR A 21 5.50 8.37 8.57
CA THR A 21 6.57 9.31 8.95
C THR A 21 7.94 8.74 8.60
N ARG A 22 8.18 7.47 8.93
CA ARG A 22 9.47 6.81 8.67
C ARG A 22 9.76 6.67 7.17
N LEU A 23 8.75 6.33 6.38
CA LEU A 23 8.88 6.27 4.93
C LEU A 23 9.26 7.65 4.36
N GLY A 24 8.58 8.71 4.83
CA GLY A 24 8.87 10.09 4.44
C GLY A 24 10.28 10.53 4.82
N ASP A 25 10.72 10.26 6.06
CA ASP A 25 12.08 10.54 6.53
C ASP A 25 13.12 9.83 5.66
N GLY A 26 12.90 8.56 5.31
CA GLY A 26 13.78 7.81 4.42
C GLY A 26 13.95 8.47 3.05
N HIS A 27 12.85 8.89 2.41
CA HIS A 27 12.92 9.57 1.12
C HIS A 27 13.58 10.96 1.22
N ARG A 28 13.36 11.68 2.33
CA ARG A 28 13.95 12.99 2.62
C ARG A 28 15.47 12.89 2.81
N GLU A 29 15.94 11.91 3.58
CA GLU A 29 17.38 11.66 3.78
C GLU A 29 18.08 11.33 2.46
N ARG A 30 17.43 10.55 1.59
CA ARG A 30 17.96 10.21 0.27
C ARG A 30 17.79 11.31 -0.78
N ARG A 31 17.08 12.40 -0.46
CA ARG A 31 16.74 13.51 -1.36
C ARG A 31 16.07 13.04 -2.66
N GLU A 32 15.20 12.04 -2.53
CA GLU A 32 14.51 11.41 -3.66
C GLU A 32 13.24 12.16 -4.09
N ILE A 33 12.69 12.99 -3.19
CA ILE A 33 11.42 13.70 -3.38
C ILE A 33 11.46 15.07 -2.68
N ALA A 34 10.73 16.04 -3.24
CA ALA A 34 10.48 17.32 -2.59
C ALA A 34 9.37 17.21 -1.52
N GLU A 35 9.31 18.16 -0.59
CA GLU A 35 8.36 18.08 0.54
C GLU A 35 6.90 18.22 0.10
N ASP A 36 6.63 19.11 -0.84
CA ASP A 36 5.32 19.29 -1.46
C ASP A 36 4.88 18.05 -2.26
N GLU A 37 5.80 17.44 -3.01
CA GLU A 37 5.50 16.20 -3.73
C GLU A 37 5.22 15.03 -2.79
N TRP A 38 5.89 14.98 -1.62
CA TRP A 38 5.61 13.99 -0.58
C TRP A 38 4.21 14.17 0.02
N GLU A 39 3.81 15.41 0.32
CA GLU A 39 2.46 15.70 0.81
C GLU A 39 1.37 15.24 -0.19
N ASP A 40 1.58 15.48 -1.49
CA ASP A 40 0.67 15.01 -2.55
C ASP A 40 0.56 13.47 -2.59
N VAL A 41 1.67 12.77 -2.39
CA VAL A 41 1.71 11.31 -2.31
C VAL A 41 0.91 10.81 -1.11
N VAL A 42 1.09 11.42 0.06
CA VAL A 42 0.37 11.06 1.29
C VAL A 42 -1.13 11.33 1.14
N ASP A 43 -1.53 12.50 0.62
CA ASP A 43 -2.94 12.83 0.39
C ASP A 43 -3.60 11.84 -0.58
N THR A 44 -2.91 11.50 -1.68
CA THR A 44 -3.41 10.52 -2.66
C THR A 44 -3.60 9.14 -2.02
N ALA A 45 -2.63 8.69 -1.22
CA ALA A 45 -2.69 7.40 -0.55
C ALA A 45 -3.78 7.38 0.55
N ALA A 46 -3.92 8.46 1.32
CA ALA A 46 -4.95 8.58 2.35
C ALA A 46 -6.37 8.55 1.73
N ARG A 47 -6.59 9.25 0.61
CA ARG A 47 -7.85 9.19 -0.13
C ARG A 47 -8.16 7.79 -0.64
N ALA A 48 -7.16 7.06 -1.11
CA ALA A 48 -7.35 5.67 -1.54
C ALA A 48 -7.71 4.77 -0.35
N LEU A 49 -7.04 4.93 0.79
CA LEU A 49 -7.30 4.15 2.00
C LEU A 49 -8.68 4.46 2.60
N ALA A 50 -9.15 5.69 2.51
CA ALA A 50 -10.47 6.10 2.98
C ALA A 50 -11.63 5.42 2.21
N GLN A 51 -11.36 4.86 1.03
CA GLN A 51 -12.33 4.05 0.27
C GLN A 51 -12.30 2.57 0.65
N CYS A 52 -11.33 2.14 1.45
CA CYS A 52 -11.22 0.77 1.92
C CYS A 52 -12.08 0.52 3.17
N PRO A 53 -12.55 -0.73 3.40
CA PRO A 53 -13.31 -1.08 4.59
C PRO A 53 -12.56 -0.78 5.88
N ASP A 54 -13.24 -0.23 6.88
CA ASP A 54 -12.63 0.02 8.19
C ASP A 54 -12.23 -1.30 8.89
N PRO A 55 -10.93 -1.57 9.15
CA PRO A 55 -10.48 -2.73 9.93
C PRO A 55 -11.08 -2.85 11.34
N SER A 56 -11.52 -1.75 11.95
CA SER A 56 -12.19 -1.72 13.26
C SER A 56 -13.71 -1.82 13.15
N GLY A 57 -14.24 -1.78 11.93
CA GLY A 57 -15.67 -1.87 11.63
C GLY A 57 -16.15 -3.31 11.39
N PRO A 58 -17.44 -3.48 11.05
CA PRO A 58 -17.97 -4.77 10.65
C PRO A 58 -17.28 -5.29 9.37
N PRO A 59 -17.13 -6.61 9.20
CA PRO A 59 -16.49 -7.18 8.02
C PRO A 59 -17.16 -6.71 6.73
N ALA A 60 -16.38 -6.07 5.85
CA ALA A 60 -16.83 -5.60 4.55
C ALA A 60 -15.76 -5.87 3.48
N ARG A 61 -16.19 -5.84 2.22
CA ARG A 61 -15.32 -6.05 1.05
C ARG A 61 -15.51 -4.89 0.10
N ALA A 62 -14.41 -4.34 -0.39
CA ALA A 62 -14.42 -3.34 -1.45
C ALA A 62 -13.35 -3.71 -2.48
N THR A 63 -13.63 -3.38 -3.74
CA THR A 63 -12.68 -3.52 -4.84
C THR A 63 -12.53 -2.15 -5.48
N GLY A 64 -11.30 -1.63 -5.51
CA GLY A 64 -10.96 -0.36 -6.13
C GLY A 64 -9.98 -0.55 -7.29
N LEU A 65 -9.95 0.43 -8.20
CA LEU A 65 -8.96 0.52 -9.27
C LEU A 65 -8.28 1.89 -9.19
N ALA A 66 -6.98 1.89 -8.89
CA ALA A 66 -6.16 3.10 -8.93
C ALA A 66 -5.48 3.21 -10.31
N LEU A 67 -5.66 4.34 -10.97
CA LEU A 67 -5.04 4.66 -12.26
C LEU A 67 -4.18 5.91 -12.12
N GLY A 68 -2.93 5.84 -12.57
CA GLY A 68 -2.00 6.98 -12.53
C GLY A 68 -1.30 7.18 -13.87
N LYS A 69 -0.91 8.42 -14.18
CA LYS A 69 -0.14 8.77 -15.40
C LYS A 69 1.26 8.15 -15.35
N VAL A 70 1.83 7.78 -16.50
CA VAL A 70 3.21 7.24 -16.55
C VAL A 70 4.19 8.24 -15.90
N GLN A 71 5.12 7.75 -15.07
CA GLN A 71 6.09 8.53 -14.26
C GLN A 71 5.54 9.43 -13.14
N SER A 72 4.28 9.29 -12.73
CA SER A 72 3.70 10.09 -11.63
C SER A 72 3.99 9.56 -10.22
N GLY A 73 5.17 8.99 -9.96
CA GLY A 73 5.50 8.51 -8.61
C GLY A 73 4.70 7.28 -8.11
N LYS A 74 4.03 6.51 -9.00
CA LYS A 74 3.14 5.39 -8.63
C LYS A 74 3.70 4.41 -7.60
N THR A 75 5.00 4.11 -7.68
CA THR A 75 5.66 3.23 -6.72
C THR A 75 5.58 3.81 -5.31
N MET A 76 5.81 5.11 -5.16
CA MET A 76 5.75 5.77 -3.86
C MET A 76 4.32 5.84 -3.32
N SER A 77 3.33 6.10 -4.19
CA SER A 77 1.92 6.08 -3.79
C SER A 77 1.48 4.73 -3.24
N TYR A 78 2.01 3.63 -3.78
CA TYR A 78 1.68 2.29 -3.32
C TYR A 78 2.38 1.94 -2.00
N THR A 79 3.64 2.33 -1.79
CA THR A 79 4.34 2.11 -0.51
C THR A 79 3.77 3.00 0.59
N ALA A 80 3.41 4.26 0.29
CA ALA A 80 2.71 5.15 1.20
C ALA A 80 1.34 4.59 1.61
N LEU A 81 0.57 4.01 0.66
CA LEU A 81 -0.69 3.35 0.97
C LEU A 81 -0.50 2.16 1.93
N ILE A 82 0.57 1.36 1.75
CA ILE A 82 0.89 0.24 2.64
C ILE A 82 1.25 0.74 4.05
N ALA A 83 2.07 1.79 4.14
CA ALA A 83 2.46 2.39 5.41
C ALA A 83 1.24 2.95 6.16
N LEU A 84 0.42 3.75 5.48
CA LEU A 84 -0.84 4.26 6.05
C LEU A 84 -1.78 3.13 6.48
N ALA A 85 -1.90 2.06 5.69
CA ALA A 85 -2.72 0.91 6.07
C ALA A 85 -2.23 0.27 7.37
N ALA A 86 -0.91 0.11 7.54
CA ALA A 86 -0.33 -0.40 8.77
C ALA A 86 -0.63 0.52 9.96
N ASP A 87 -0.45 1.83 9.79
CA ASP A 87 -0.74 2.84 10.83
C ASP A 87 -2.23 2.88 11.20
N ASN A 88 -3.13 2.59 10.25
CA ASN A 88 -4.59 2.65 10.41
C ASN A 88 -5.26 1.32 10.79
N GLY A 89 -4.49 0.33 11.25
CA GLY A 89 -4.99 -0.90 11.86
C GLY A 89 -5.21 -2.08 10.90
N TYR A 90 -4.75 -1.98 9.65
CA TYR A 90 -4.75 -3.13 8.75
C TYR A 90 -3.65 -4.11 9.16
N ARG A 91 -4.05 -5.33 9.52
CA ARG A 91 -3.13 -6.35 10.08
C ARG A 91 -2.28 -7.06 9.02
N ALA A 92 -2.68 -6.98 7.76
CA ALA A 92 -1.99 -7.63 6.65
C ALA A 92 -2.24 -6.89 5.34
N THR A 93 -1.18 -6.77 4.54
CA THR A 93 -1.26 -6.27 3.16
C THR A 93 -0.62 -7.30 2.24
N VAL A 94 -1.36 -7.71 1.20
CA VAL A 94 -0.88 -8.68 0.22
C VAL A 94 -0.64 -7.98 -1.10
N VAL A 95 0.59 -8.03 -1.59
CA VAL A 95 0.97 -7.47 -2.88
C VAL A 95 1.16 -8.59 -3.88
N LEU A 96 0.32 -8.62 -4.91
CA LEU A 96 0.46 -9.53 -6.03
C LEU A 96 1.36 -8.87 -7.08
N ALA A 97 2.62 -9.32 -7.16
CA ALA A 97 3.54 -8.86 -8.19
C ALA A 97 3.31 -9.62 -9.52
N GLY A 98 3.80 -9.06 -10.62
CA GLY A 98 3.61 -9.63 -11.96
C GLY A 98 4.11 -11.08 -12.08
N THR A 99 3.57 -11.80 -13.06
CA THR A 99 3.79 -13.25 -13.28
C THR A 99 5.22 -13.64 -13.69
N LYS A 100 6.11 -12.66 -13.91
CA LYS A 100 7.50 -12.88 -14.31
C LYS A 100 8.45 -12.60 -13.15
N ASN A 101 9.40 -13.53 -12.90
CA ASN A 101 10.39 -13.44 -11.82
C ASN A 101 11.14 -12.09 -11.76
N PRO A 102 11.56 -11.45 -12.88
CA PRO A 102 12.26 -10.16 -12.80
C PRO A 102 11.38 -9.01 -12.27
N LEU A 103 10.09 -8.98 -12.65
CA LEU A 103 9.17 -7.95 -12.17
C LEU A 103 8.83 -8.17 -10.69
N ARG A 104 8.68 -9.44 -10.26
CA ARG A 104 8.53 -9.77 -8.83
C ARG A 104 9.74 -9.31 -8.02
N GLN A 105 10.94 -9.65 -8.45
CA GLN A 105 12.15 -9.27 -7.73
C GLN A 105 12.31 -7.75 -7.64
N GLN A 106 11.97 -7.03 -8.71
CA GLN A 106 11.97 -5.57 -8.70
C GLN A 106 10.96 -5.00 -7.69
N THR A 107 9.72 -5.50 -7.67
CA THR A 107 8.70 -5.07 -6.70
C THR A 107 9.11 -5.39 -5.27
N TYR A 108 9.65 -6.59 -5.03
CA TYR A 108 10.16 -6.99 -3.72
C TYR A 108 11.31 -6.09 -3.26
N ASN A 109 12.31 -5.84 -4.11
CA ASN A 109 13.44 -4.99 -3.76
C ASN A 109 13.00 -3.55 -3.44
N ARG A 110 11.99 -3.03 -4.14
CA ARG A 110 11.41 -1.70 -3.88
C ARG A 110 10.69 -1.65 -2.53
N LEU A 111 9.81 -2.62 -2.27
CA LEU A 111 9.15 -2.74 -0.96
C LEU A 111 10.15 -2.90 0.18
N SER A 112 11.14 -3.77 -0.03
CA SER A 112 12.23 -4.03 0.89
C SER A 112 12.97 -2.73 1.20
N HIS A 113 13.34 -1.97 0.18
CA HIS A 113 14.03 -0.70 0.35
C HIS A 113 13.19 0.35 1.10
N ASP A 114 11.91 0.49 0.72
CA ASP A 114 11.07 1.57 1.21
C ASP A 114 10.48 1.29 2.61
N LEU A 115 10.14 0.03 2.92
CA LEU A 115 9.43 -0.34 4.15
C LEU A 115 10.31 -1.01 5.23
N GLN A 116 11.56 -1.39 4.96
CA GLN A 116 12.41 -2.10 5.95
C GLN A 116 13.05 -1.22 7.02
N ALA A 117 12.65 0.05 7.14
CA ALA A 117 13.13 0.90 8.20
C ALA A 117 12.53 0.58 9.59
N GLY A 118 11.68 -0.44 9.75
CA GLY A 118 11.31 -0.93 11.09
C GLY A 118 10.21 -1.97 11.13
N ARG A 119 10.58 -3.23 11.39
CA ARG A 119 9.74 -4.28 12.03
C ARG A 119 8.55 -4.88 11.26
N GLY A 120 8.32 -4.54 9.99
CA GLY A 120 7.37 -5.28 9.14
C GLY A 120 8.00 -6.53 8.49
N HIS A 121 7.53 -7.73 8.82
CA HIS A 121 8.01 -8.98 8.21
C HIS A 121 7.52 -9.04 6.74
N LEU A 122 8.25 -8.42 5.81
CA LEU A 122 7.99 -8.58 4.38
C LEU A 122 8.37 -10.01 3.98
N ILE A 123 7.38 -10.83 3.69
CA ILE A 123 7.58 -12.22 3.27
C ILE A 123 7.32 -12.30 1.77
N ALA A 124 8.33 -12.73 1.01
CA ALA A 124 8.15 -13.07 -0.40
C ALA A 124 7.67 -14.52 -0.52
N PHE A 125 6.60 -14.71 -1.29
CA PHE A 125 6.15 -16.04 -1.71
C PHE A 125 6.45 -16.20 -3.20
N ASP A 126 6.96 -17.37 -3.58
CA ASP A 126 7.07 -17.77 -4.98
C ASP A 126 5.72 -18.25 -5.51
N ASN A 127 5.56 -18.19 -6.84
CA ASN A 127 4.37 -18.78 -7.46
C ASN A 127 4.36 -20.28 -7.17
N PRO A 128 3.22 -20.84 -6.73
CA PRO A 128 3.10 -22.28 -6.50
C PRO A 128 3.38 -23.02 -7.81
N LEU A 129 4.15 -24.10 -7.71
CA LEU A 129 4.43 -25.02 -8.79
C LEU A 129 3.29 -26.04 -8.91
N PRO A 130 3.13 -26.72 -10.05
CA PRO A 130 2.07 -27.72 -10.21
C PRO A 130 2.08 -28.83 -9.13
N HIS A 131 3.24 -29.12 -8.53
CA HIS A 131 3.35 -30.09 -7.43
C HIS A 131 2.91 -29.54 -6.06
N ASP A 132 2.76 -28.22 -5.91
CA ASP A 132 2.24 -27.59 -4.70
C ASP A 132 0.71 -27.61 -4.65
N ALA A 133 0.05 -28.02 -5.73
CA ALA A 133 -1.41 -28.03 -5.85
C ALA A 133 -2.10 -28.92 -4.80
N ASP A 134 -1.43 -29.98 -4.34
CA ASP A 134 -1.97 -30.87 -3.30
C ASP A 134 -1.87 -30.30 -1.88
N VAL A 135 -1.11 -29.21 -1.68
CA VAL A 135 -0.91 -28.54 -0.38
C VAL A 135 -1.93 -27.41 -0.15
N ILE A 136 -2.59 -26.92 -1.21
CA ILE A 136 -3.51 -25.76 -1.17
C ILE A 136 -4.98 -26.22 -1.32
N ARG A 137 -5.37 -27.32 -0.66
CA ARG A 137 -6.76 -27.77 -0.56
C ARG A 137 -7.41 -27.34 0.75
#